data_AF-A0A1I4N8P8-F1
#
_entry.id   AF-A0A1I4N8P8-F1
#
_cell.length_a   1.000
_cell.length_b   1.000
_cell.length_c   1.000
_cell.angle_alpha   90.00
_cell.angle_beta   90.00
_cell.angle_gamma   90.00
#
_symmetry.space_group_name_H-M   'P 1'
#
loop_
_entity.id
_entity.type
_entity.pdbx_description
1 polymer ?
#
loop_
_entity_poly.entity_id
_entity_poly.type
_entity_poly.pdbx_seq_one_letter_code
_entity_poly.pdbx_strand_id
1 'polypeptide(L)'
;MAPVLDSRLPTAEGKALLTLRELSVLDGLLDGCSTPQLAARFDVSVNTVKSHLGSIYRKLAVSNRAEAVKAALHHRLLTNKE
;
A
#
# COMPACT_ATOMS: atom_id res chain seq x y z
N MET A 1 -1.70 12.58 -16.45
CA MET A 1 -0.97 12.87 -15.20
C MET A 1 -1.11 11.65 -14.27
N ALA A 2 -0.36 10.58 -14.53
CA ALA A 2 -0.23 9.43 -13.64
C ALA A 2 1.28 9.21 -13.50
N PRO A 3 1.86 9.24 -12.30
CA PRO A 3 3.30 9.18 -12.17
C PRO A 3 3.79 7.78 -12.54
N VAL A 4 4.86 7.76 -13.32
CA VAL A 4 5.66 6.60 -13.67
C VAL A 4 6.02 5.84 -12.39
N LEU A 5 5.43 4.66 -12.22
CA LEU A 5 5.69 3.80 -11.06
C LEU A 5 7.08 3.17 -11.27
N ASP A 6 8.10 3.82 -10.73
CA ASP A 6 9.48 3.37 -10.75
C ASP A 6 9.56 1.93 -10.21
N SER A 7 9.88 1.02 -11.13
CA SER A 7 10.03 -0.41 -10.88
C SER A 7 11.52 -0.75 -10.87
N ARG A 8 12.14 -0.65 -9.70
CA ARG A 8 13.46 -1.23 -9.42
C ARG A 8 13.39 -2.04 -8.11
N LEU A 9 13.70 -3.34 -8.23
CA LEU A 9 13.70 -4.40 -7.20
C LEU A 9 14.96 -4.31 -6.29
N PRO A 10 15.25 -5.30 -5.41
CA PRO A 10 14.63 -5.62 -4.12
C PRO A 10 15.69 -5.69 -3.00
N THR A 11 15.39 -5.30 -1.76
CA THR A 11 16.24 -5.73 -0.63
C THR A 11 15.45 -5.76 0.67
N ALA A 12 15.87 -6.69 1.53
CA ALA A 12 15.23 -7.18 2.73
C ALA A 12 14.53 -6.10 3.58
N GLU A 13 13.48 -6.52 4.28
CA GLU A 13 12.60 -5.75 5.16
C GLU A 13 11.43 -5.10 4.41
N GLY A 14 10.21 -5.62 4.62
CA GLY A 14 9.00 -5.28 3.86
C GLY A 14 8.62 -3.79 3.79
N LYS A 15 9.34 -2.92 4.51
CA LYS A 15 9.14 -1.46 4.57
C LYS A 15 9.87 -0.76 3.44
N ALA A 16 10.99 -1.32 2.99
CA ALA A 16 11.82 -0.76 1.92
C ALA A 16 11.28 -1.02 0.50
N LEU A 17 10.30 -1.93 0.35
CA LEU A 17 9.73 -2.31 -0.95
C LEU A 17 8.62 -1.36 -1.44
N LEU A 18 7.96 -0.66 -0.52
CA LEU A 18 6.80 0.17 -0.81
C LEU A 18 7.19 1.64 -0.89
N THR A 19 6.66 2.35 -1.88
CA THR A 19 6.81 3.81 -1.95
C THR A 19 6.00 4.48 -0.83
N LEU A 20 6.29 5.75 -0.53
CA LEU A 20 5.55 6.54 0.47
C LEU A 20 4.03 6.58 0.18
N ARG A 21 3.64 6.68 -1.09
CA ARG A 21 2.23 6.63 -1.52
C ARG A 21 1.61 5.26 -1.23
N GLU A 22 2.33 4.18 -1.54
CA GLU A 22 1.87 2.81 -1.29
C GLU A 22 1.75 2.51 0.21
N LEU A 23 2.69 2.97 1.03
CA LEU A 23 2.61 2.90 2.48
C LEU A 23 1.40 3.67 3.02
N SER A 24 1.14 4.87 2.51
CA SER A 24 -0.02 5.68 2.93
C SER A 24 -1.35 5.00 2.56
N VAL A 25 -1.40 4.34 1.39
CA VAL A 25 -2.57 3.53 0.99
C VAL A 25 -2.73 2.33 1.92
N LEU A 26 -1.64 1.61 2.22
CA LEU A 26 -1.64 0.46 3.13
C LEU A 26 -2.03 0.85 4.57
N ASP A 27 -1.59 2.02 5.03
CA ASP A 27 -1.95 2.60 6.33
C ASP A 27 -3.45 2.85 6.43
N GLY A 28 -4.03 3.51 5.43
CA GLY A 28 -5.48 3.68 5.39
C GLY A 28 -6.24 2.36 5.28
N LEU A 29 -5.67 1.31 4.67
CA LEU A 29 -6.29 -0.02 4.72
C LEU A 29 -6.32 -0.61 6.14
N LEU A 30 -5.28 -0.38 6.95
CA LEU A 30 -5.25 -0.80 8.35
C LEU A 30 -6.26 -0.02 9.21
N ASP A 31 -6.41 1.27 8.92
CA ASP A 31 -7.38 2.16 9.58
C ASP A 31 -8.85 1.80 9.26
N GLY A 32 -9.07 0.78 8.42
CA GLY A 32 -10.41 0.38 8.00
C GLY A 32 -10.98 1.24 6.86
N CYS A 33 -10.18 2.14 6.27
CA CYS A 33 -10.65 2.93 5.13
C CYS A 33 -10.99 2.01 3.94
N SER A 34 -12.10 2.34 3.29
CA SER A 34 -12.51 1.71 2.04
C SER A 34 -11.71 2.29 0.86
N THR A 35 -11.57 1.52 -0.23
CA THR A 35 -10.92 2.00 -1.47
C THR A 35 -11.45 3.35 -1.99
N PRO A 36 -12.77 3.66 -1.96
CA PRO A 36 -13.27 5.00 -2.30
C PRO A 36 -12.89 6.09 -1.28
N GLN A 37 -12.76 5.77 0.01
CA GLN A 37 -12.30 6.75 1.01
C GLN A 37 -10.81 7.06 0.81
N LEU A 38 -10.00 6.04 0.49
CA LEU A 38 -8.60 6.24 0.14
C LEU A 38 -8.46 7.09 -1.11
N ALA A 39 -9.28 6.83 -2.13
CA ALA A 39 -9.34 7.60 -3.35
C ALA A 39 -9.60 9.10 -3.07
N ALA A 40 -10.64 9.39 -2.27
CA ALA A 40 -10.96 10.75 -1.84
C ALA A 40 -9.84 11.40 -1.01
N ARG A 41 -9.24 10.67 -0.07
CA ARG A 41 -8.16 11.16 0.81
C ARG A 41 -6.88 11.50 0.04
N PHE A 42 -6.62 10.79 -1.05
CA PHE A 42 -5.40 10.92 -1.84
C PHE A 42 -5.58 11.75 -3.12
N ASP A 43 -6.78 12.27 -3.35
CA ASP A 43 -7.21 12.99 -4.56
C ASP A 43 -6.92 12.18 -5.85
N VAL A 44 -7.27 10.90 -5.83
CA VAL A 44 -7.06 9.98 -6.96
C VAL A 44 -8.32 9.16 -7.22
N SER A 45 -8.47 8.63 -8.43
CA SER A 45 -9.59 7.74 -8.76
C SER A 45 -9.50 6.40 -8.02
N VAL A 46 -10.65 5.78 -7.74
CA VAL A 46 -10.73 4.43 -7.17
C VAL A 46 -9.93 3.40 -7.99
N ASN A 47 -9.93 3.56 -9.31
CA ASN A 47 -9.14 2.71 -10.19
C ASN A 47 -7.64 2.85 -9.95
N THR A 48 -7.17 4.07 -9.73
CA THR A 48 -5.76 4.36 -9.38
C THR A 48 -5.39 3.72 -8.05
N VAL A 49 -6.27 3.78 -7.04
CA VAL A 49 -6.06 3.06 -5.77
C VAL A 49 -5.97 1.55 -5.99
N LYS A 50 -6.84 0.97 -6.83
CA LYS A 50 -6.76 -0.47 -7.18
C LYS A 50 -5.44 -0.82 -7.87
N SER A 51 -4.94 0.04 -8.76
CA SER A 51 -3.62 -0.14 -9.37
C SER A 51 -2.50 -0.11 -8.33
N HIS A 52 -2.54 0.86 -7.41
CA HIS A 52 -1.58 0.92 -6.30
C HIS A 52 -1.66 -0.33 -5.42
N LEU A 53 -2.87 -0.82 -5.09
CA LEU A 53 -3.05 -2.07 -4.35
C LEU A 53 -2.46 -3.27 -5.09
N GLY A 54 -2.63 -3.38 -6.41
CA GLY A 54 -2.01 -4.43 -7.20
C GLY A 54 -0.48 -4.41 -7.12
N SER A 55 0.12 -3.22 -7.16
CA SER A 55 1.56 -3.04 -6.98
C SER A 55 2.01 -3.41 -5.57
N ILE A 56 1.28 -2.95 -4.55
CA ILE A 56 1.51 -3.29 -3.13
C ILE A 56 1.47 -4.81 -2.94
N TYR A 57 0.43 -5.47 -3.46
CA TYR A 57 0.23 -6.90 -3.35
C TYR A 57 1.39 -7.68 -3.98
N ARG A 58 1.78 -7.29 -5.19
CA ARG A 58 2.92 -7.89 -5.88
C ARG A 58 4.24 -7.67 -5.15
N LYS A 59 4.44 -6.50 -4.54
CA LYS A 59 5.66 -6.16 -3.78
C LYS A 59 5.74 -6.87 -2.43
N LEU A 60 4.60 -7.04 -1.75
CA LEU A 60 4.48 -7.76 -0.49
C LEU A 60 4.33 -9.28 -0.69
N ALA A 61 4.23 -9.75 -1.95
CA ALA A 61 3.96 -11.14 -2.31
C ALA A 61 2.68 -11.70 -1.66
N VAL A 62 1.62 -10.88 -1.62
CA VAL A 62 0.30 -11.22 -1.05
C VAL A 62 -0.77 -11.16 -2.13
N SER A 63 -1.88 -11.88 -1.94
CA SER A 63 -2.94 -11.91 -2.96
C SER A 63 -4.16 -11.05 -2.61
N ASN A 64 -4.41 -10.85 -1.30
CA ASN A 64 -5.64 -10.23 -0.81
C ASN A 64 -5.39 -9.10 0.18
N ARG A 65 -6.40 -8.23 0.36
CA ARG A 65 -6.38 -7.16 1.38
C ARG A 65 -6.03 -7.69 2.77
N ALA A 66 -6.64 -8.81 3.18
CA ALA A 66 -6.39 -9.41 4.49
C ALA A 66 -4.93 -9.84 4.66
N GLU A 67 -4.32 -10.41 3.60
CA GLU A 67 -2.91 -10.78 3.62
C GLU A 67 -2.00 -9.56 3.61
N ALA A 68 -2.34 -8.50 2.86
CA ALA A 68 -1.59 -7.25 2.87
C ALA A 68 -1.60 -6.59 4.25
N VAL A 69 -2.75 -6.57 4.92
CA VAL A 69 -2.90 -6.11 6.30
C VAL A 69 -2.05 -6.95 7.26
N LYS A 70 -2.13 -8.28 7.14
CA LYS A 70 -1.34 -9.20 7.96
C LYS A 70 0.16 -9.03 7.73
N ALA A 71 0.60 -8.87 6.49
CA ALA A 71 1.98 -8.62 6.13
C ALA A 71 2.46 -7.26 6.68
N ALA A 72 1.64 -6.21 6.58
CA ALA A 72 1.95 -4.91 7.15
C ALA A 72 2.20 -4.98 8.67
N LEU A 73 1.36 -5.73 9.39
CA LEU A 73 1.50 -5.98 10.82
C LEU A 73 2.73 -6.84 11.14
N HIS A 74 2.92 -7.95 10.41
CA HIS A 74 4.01 -8.90 10.63
C HIS A 74 5.38 -8.27 10.40
N HIS A 75 5.51 -7.42 9.38
CA HIS A 75 6.76 -6.75 9.06
C HIS A 75 6.95 -5.42 9.82
N ARG A 76 6.05 -5.06 10.76
CA ARG A 76 6.05 -3.75 11.47
C ARG A 76 6.22 -2.56 10.49
N LEU A 77 5.56 -2.64 9.35
CA LEU A 77 5.67 -1.64 8.27
C LEU A 77 5.04 -0.31 8.62
N LEU A 78 4.17 -0.33 9.62
CA LEU A 78 3.44 0.82 10.09
C LEU A 78 3.69 0.84 11.59
N THR A 79 4.51 1.82 11.99
CA THR A 79 4.73 2.07 13.41
C THR A 79 3.51 2.84 13.90
N ASN A 80 2.92 2.34 14.97
CA ASN A 80 1.75 2.92 15.59
C ASN A 80 2.01 4.41 15.85
N LYS A 81 1.07 5.25 15.44
CA LYS A 81 1.06 6.67 15.71
C LYS A 81 0.85 6.85 17.21
N GLU A 82 1.91 7.24 17.92
CA GLU A 82 1.84 7.74 19.30
C GLU A 82 1.15 9.12 19.33
#